data_AF-A0A3A1WV95-F1
#
_entry.id   AF-A0A3A1WV95-F1
#
_cell.length_a   1.000
_cell.length_b   1.000
_cell.length_c   1.000
_cell.angle_alpha   90.00
_cell.angle_beta   90.00
_cell.angle_gamma   90.00
#
_symmetry.space_group_name_H-M   'P 1'
#
loop_
_entity.id
_entity.type
_entity.pdbx_description
1 polymer ?
#
loop_
_entity_poly.entity_id
_entity_poly.type
_entity_poly.pdbx_seq_one_letter_code
_entity_poly.pdbx_strand_id
1 'polypeptide(L)'
;MSGASEHEHEKRRELRSYVVGFAAAVALTAVPFAVVASGAASAGTAYAVIAIAALAQVVVHFRFFLHIGLGRSTRDDLQLILFTALIVALMAGGTIWILENLHARMM
;
A
#
# COMPACT_ATOMS: atom_id res chain seq x y z
N MET A 1 -9.11 -40.56 5.31
CA MET A 1 -10.04 -39.47 4.92
C MET A 1 -9.83 -38.15 5.69
N SER A 2 -8.73 -37.97 6.45
CA SER A 2 -8.51 -36.75 7.26
C SER A 2 -7.74 -35.62 6.55
N GLY A 3 -6.99 -35.90 5.48
CA GLY A 3 -6.17 -34.88 4.80
C GLY A 3 -6.95 -33.97 3.84
N ALA A 4 -8.10 -34.41 3.31
CA ALA A 4 -8.88 -33.62 2.36
C ALA A 4 -9.55 -32.40 3.02
N SER A 5 -9.98 -32.52 4.28
CA SER A 5 -10.63 -31.44 5.03
C SER A 5 -9.65 -30.34 5.45
N GLU A 6 -8.41 -30.68 5.83
CA GLU A 6 -7.41 -29.68 6.23
C GLU A 6 -7.00 -28.78 5.06
N HIS A 7 -6.76 -29.36 3.88
CA HIS A 7 -6.45 -28.59 2.66
C HIS A 7 -7.60 -27.69 2.21
N GLU A 8 -8.86 -28.08 2.41
CA GLU A 8 -10.01 -27.21 2.14
C GLU A 8 -10.07 -26.02 3.11
N HIS A 9 -9.82 -26.25 4.41
CA HIS A 9 -9.83 -25.19 5.41
C HIS A 9 -8.73 -24.14 5.17
N GLU A 10 -7.54 -24.57 4.76
CA GLU A 10 -6.42 -23.69 4.44
C GLU A 10 -6.72 -22.79 3.23
N LYS A 11 -7.20 -23.38 2.12
CA LYS A 11 -7.64 -22.63 0.93
C LYS A 11 -8.74 -21.63 1.25
N ARG A 12 -9.71 -22.01 2.08
CA ARG A 12 -10.83 -21.12 2.47
C ARG A 12 -10.33 -19.93 3.28
N ARG A 13 -9.30 -20.12 4.10
CA ARG A 13 -8.68 -19.06 4.91
C ARG A 13 -7.88 -18.09 4.03
N GLU A 14 -7.12 -18.59 3.05
CA GLU A 14 -6.42 -17.76 2.07
C GLU A 14 -7.40 -16.95 1.20
N LEU A 15 -8.42 -17.61 0.63
CA LEU A 15 -9.47 -16.96 -0.15
C LEU A 15 -10.17 -15.85 0.65
N ARG A 16 -10.49 -16.11 1.92
CA ARG A 16 -11.07 -15.10 2.81
C ARG A 16 -10.13 -13.92 3.03
N SER A 17 -8.84 -14.16 3.21
CA SER A 17 -7.82 -13.10 3.34
C SER A 17 -7.78 -12.22 2.09
N TYR A 18 -7.72 -12.83 0.90
CA TYR A 18 -7.74 -12.13 -0.37
C TYR A 18 -9.00 -11.29 -0.58
N VAL A 19 -10.18 -11.85 -0.29
CA VAL A 19 -11.45 -11.13 -0.46
C VAL A 19 -11.56 -9.94 0.50
N VAL A 20 -11.13 -10.10 1.75
CA VAL A 20 -11.12 -9.00 2.72
C VAL A 20 -10.12 -7.91 2.31
N GLY A 21 -8.92 -8.29 1.87
CA GLY A 21 -7.92 -7.36 1.37
C GLY A 21 -8.40 -6.59 0.14
N PHE A 22 -9.05 -7.29 -0.79
CA PHE A 22 -9.64 -6.68 -1.98
C PHE A 22 -10.74 -5.68 -1.61
N ALA A 23 -11.66 -6.05 -0.72
CA ALA A 23 -12.71 -5.15 -0.25
C ALA A 23 -12.13 -3.91 0.46
N ALA A 24 -11.11 -4.10 1.30
CA ALA A 24 -10.42 -3.00 1.96
C ALA A 24 -9.73 -2.06 0.95
N ALA A 25 -9.06 -2.62 -0.07
CA ALA A 25 -8.39 -1.84 -1.11
C ALA A 25 -9.39 -1.03 -1.96
N VAL A 26 -10.52 -1.63 -2.32
CA VAL A 26 -11.61 -0.94 -3.04
C VAL A 26 -12.18 0.20 -2.19
N ALA A 27 -12.45 -0.05 -0.91
CA ALA A 27 -12.95 0.98 0.00
C ALA A 27 -11.96 2.16 0.13
N LEU A 28 -10.67 1.86 0.32
CA LEU A 28 -9.61 2.88 0.40
C LEU A 28 -9.44 3.69 -0.88
N THR A 29 -9.78 3.11 -2.03
CA THR A 29 -9.74 3.81 -3.33
C THR A 29 -10.98 4.66 -3.53
N ALA A 30 -12.15 4.17 -3.10
CA ALA A 30 -13.41 4.88 -3.23
C ALA A 30 -13.43 6.19 -2.43
N VAL A 31 -12.80 6.23 -1.24
CA VAL A 31 -12.74 7.44 -0.39
C VAL A 31 -12.09 8.64 -1.10
N PRO A 32 -10.83 8.59 -1.58
CA PRO A 32 -10.22 9.73 -2.26
C PRO A 32 -10.98 10.08 -3.55
N PHE A 33 -11.50 9.09 -4.28
CA PHE A 33 -12.33 9.35 -5.47
C PHE A 33 -13.61 10.12 -5.12
N ALA A 34 -14.32 9.74 -4.06
CA ALA A 34 -15.52 10.43 -3.61
C ALA A 34 -15.22 11.87 -3.14
N VAL A 35 -14.11 12.05 -2.41
CA VAL A 35 -13.67 13.39 -1.96
C VAL A 35 -13.38 14.30 -3.13
N VAL A 36 -12.67 13.82 -4.16
CA VAL A 36 -12.39 14.61 -5.37
C VAL A 36 -13.64 14.82 -6.22
N ALA A 37 -14.45 13.77 -6.44
CA ALA A 37 -15.64 13.83 -7.30
C ALA A 37 -16.75 14.72 -6.72
N SER A 38 -16.88 14.79 -5.39
CA SER A 38 -17.85 15.69 -4.75
C SER A 38 -17.49 17.17 -4.89
N GLY A 39 -16.23 17.50 -5.20
CA GLY A 39 -15.74 18.87 -5.31
C GLY A 39 -15.84 19.70 -4.02
N ALA A 40 -16.26 19.10 -2.90
CA ALA A 40 -16.56 19.79 -1.65
C ALA A 40 -15.30 20.10 -0.81
N ALA A 41 -14.18 19.45 -1.12
CA ALA A 41 -12.93 19.60 -0.39
C ALA A 41 -12.02 20.66 -1.03
N SER A 42 -11.33 21.44 -0.19
CA SER A 42 -10.24 22.31 -0.67
C SER A 42 -9.13 21.47 -1.30
N ALA A 43 -8.36 22.05 -2.23
CA ALA A 43 -7.26 21.36 -2.90
C ALA A 43 -6.26 20.75 -1.88
N GLY A 44 -5.91 21.51 -0.83
CA GLY A 44 -5.02 21.03 0.23
C GLY A 44 -5.59 19.83 0.99
N THR A 45 -6.89 19.87 1.33
CA THR A 45 -7.55 18.74 2.00
C THR A 45 -7.63 17.52 1.10
N ALA A 46 -7.94 17.69 -0.19
CA ALA A 46 -7.99 16.59 -1.16
C ALA A 46 -6.63 15.91 -1.30
N TYR A 47 -5.54 16.68 -1.45
CA TYR A 47 -4.19 16.13 -1.51
C TYR A 47 -3.81 15.36 -0.24
N ALA A 48 -4.15 15.88 0.94
CA ALA A 48 -3.89 15.19 2.21
C ALA A 48 -4.63 13.86 2.31
N VAL A 49 -5.92 13.83 1.94
CA VAL A 49 -6.73 12.60 1.94
C VAL A 49 -6.15 11.57 0.96
N ILE A 50 -5.78 12.00 -0.25
CA ILE A 50 -5.16 11.12 -1.25
C ILE A 50 -3.84 10.56 -0.73
N ALA A 51 -2.99 11.39 -0.14
CA ALA A 51 -1.69 10.96 0.39
C ALA A 51 -1.84 9.91 1.51
N ILE A 52 -2.76 10.15 2.46
CA ILE A 52 -3.03 9.22 3.56
C ILE A 52 -3.63 7.91 3.02
N ALA A 53 -4.61 8.00 2.11
CA ALA A 53 -5.22 6.84 1.50
C ALA A 53 -4.19 6.02 0.71
N ALA A 54 -3.30 6.67 -0.05
CA ALA A 54 -2.22 6.00 -0.77
C ALA A 54 -1.26 5.26 0.16
N LEU A 55 -0.85 5.89 1.26
CA LEU A 55 0.04 5.25 2.25
C LEU A 55 -0.62 4.03 2.90
N ALA A 56 -1.89 4.17 3.29
CA ALA A 56 -2.66 3.06 3.84
C ALA A 56 -2.87 1.94 2.80
N GLN A 57 -2.99 2.28 1.52
CA GLN A 57 -3.17 1.32 0.43
C GLN A 57 -1.93 0.44 0.22
N VAL A 58 -0.73 1.02 0.36
CA VAL A 58 0.53 0.25 0.34
C VAL A 58 0.54 -0.78 1.46
N VAL A 59 0.12 -0.40 2.67
CA VAL A 59 0.07 -1.32 3.82
C VAL A 59 -0.93 -2.46 3.59
N VAL A 60 -2.11 -2.16 3.03
CA VAL A 60 -3.13 -3.18 2.68
C VAL A 60 -2.55 -4.17 1.67
N HIS A 61 -1.86 -3.71 0.62
CA HIS A 61 -1.24 -4.60 -0.37
C HIS A 61 -0.14 -5.47 0.24
N PHE A 62 0.72 -4.88 1.05
CA PHE A 62 1.81 -5.61 1.71
C PHE A 62 1.27 -6.69 2.65
N ARG A 63 0.17 -6.42 3.36
CA ARG A 63 -0.43 -7.39 4.29
C ARG A 63 -1.26 -8.47 3.61
N PHE A 64 -2.19 -8.09 2.74
CA PHE A 64 -3.21 -9.02 2.23
C PHE A 64 -2.82 -9.73 0.93
N PHE A 65 -2.02 -9.09 0.07
CA PHE A 65 -1.61 -9.67 -1.21
C PHE A 65 -0.24 -10.31 -1.11
N LEU A 66 0.73 -9.56 -0.59
CA LEU A 66 2.11 -10.03 -0.40
C LEU A 66 2.27 -10.98 0.80
N HIS A 67 1.20 -11.22 1.58
CA HIS A 67 1.17 -12.15 2.70
C HIS A 67 2.37 -12.02 3.66
N ILE A 68 2.92 -10.81 3.84
CA ILE A 68 4.04 -10.61 4.76
C ILE A 68 3.51 -10.81 6.18
N GLY A 69 3.77 -11.99 6.72
CA GLY A 69 3.44 -12.33 8.08
C GLY A 69 4.32 -11.56 9.05
N LEU A 70 3.74 -10.91 10.06
CA LEU A 70 4.47 -10.38 11.22
C LEU A 70 5.03 -11.50 12.14
N GLY A 71 5.04 -12.75 11.67
CA GLY A 71 5.61 -13.89 12.38
C GLY A 71 7.13 -13.85 12.40
N ARG A 72 7.74 -14.47 13.41
CA ARG A 72 9.22 -14.54 13.56
C ARG A 72 9.94 -15.08 12.32
N SER A 73 9.28 -15.93 11.52
CA SER A 73 9.87 -16.59 10.35
C SER A 73 9.96 -15.69 9.09
N THR A 74 9.21 -14.59 9.02
CA THR A 74 9.12 -13.70 7.84
C THR A 74 9.73 -12.32 8.09
N ARG A 75 10.48 -12.17 9.20
CA ARG A 75 11.12 -10.89 9.56
C ARG A 75 12.19 -10.48 8.56
N ASP A 76 12.93 -11.44 8.02
CA ASP A 76 14.00 -11.19 7.06
C ASP A 76 13.43 -10.66 5.74
N ASP A 77 12.34 -11.26 5.25
CA ASP A 77 11.62 -10.78 4.06
C ASP A 77 11.04 -9.38 4.27
N LEU A 78 10.45 -9.12 5.45
CA LEU A 78 9.96 -7.78 5.81
C LEU A 78 11.10 -6.76 5.82
N GLN A 79 12.26 -7.11 6.38
CA GLN A 79 13.42 -6.22 6.43
C GLN A 79 13.97 -5.92 5.03
N LEU A 80 14.02 -6.92 4.15
CA LEU A 80 14.42 -6.74 2.76
C LEU A 80 13.47 -5.79 2.03
N ILE A 81 12.16 -5.98 2.18
CA ILE A 81 11.14 -5.14 1.55
C ILE A 81 11.18 -3.70 2.07
N LEU A 82 11.33 -3.52 3.39
CA LEU A 82 11.47 -2.18 3.99
C LEU A 82 12.75 -1.49 3.51
N PHE A 83 13.85 -2.22 3.39
CA PHE A 83 15.12 -1.69 2.88
C PHE A 83 14.99 -1.26 1.41
N THR A 84 14.39 -2.10 0.56
CA THR A 84 14.12 -1.73 -0.84
C THR A 84 13.18 -0.53 -0.94
N ALA A 85 12.12 -0.48 -0.14
CA ALA A 85 11.20 0.65 -0.11
C ALA A 85 11.90 1.96 0.31
N LEU A 86 12.82 1.89 1.29
CA LEU A 86 13.65 3.03 1.69
C LEU A 86 14.53 3.52 0.54
N ILE A 87 15.21 2.61 -0.17
CA ILE A 87 16.03 2.97 -1.33
C ILE A 87 15.17 3.67 -2.40
N VAL A 88 14.00 3.10 -2.73
CA VAL A 88 13.08 3.68 -3.71
C VAL A 88 12.60 5.08 -3.28
N ALA A 89 12.28 5.26 -2.00
CA ALA A 89 11.88 6.56 -1.46
C ALA A 89 13.01 7.61 -1.55
N LEU A 90 14.24 7.22 -1.23
CA LEU A 90 15.42 8.09 -1.35
C LEU A 90 15.73 8.42 -2.81
N MET A 91 15.64 7.45 -3.72
CA MET A 91 15.85 7.67 -5.16
C MET A 91 14.79 8.61 -5.72
N ALA A 92 13.50 8.29 -5.54
CA ALA A 92 12.41 9.11 -6.07
C ALA A 92 12.37 10.51 -5.45
N GLY A 93 12.45 10.60 -4.12
CA GLY A 93 12.48 11.88 -3.40
C GLY A 93 13.73 12.70 -3.73
N GLY A 94 14.89 12.06 -3.80
CA GLY A 94 16.14 12.69 -4.20
C GLY A 94 16.10 13.20 -5.63
N THR A 95 15.53 12.44 -6.57
CA THR A 95 15.35 12.89 -7.96
C THR A 95 14.46 14.13 -8.04
N ILE A 96 13.30 14.12 -7.36
CA ILE A 96 12.41 15.29 -7.34
C ILE A 96 13.14 16.51 -6.76
N TRP A 97 13.84 16.36 -5.63
CA TRP A 97 14.63 17.46 -5.05
C TRP A 97 15.68 17.99 -6.03
N ILE A 98 16.52 17.11 -6.58
CA ILE A 98 17.62 17.51 -7.47
C ILE A 98 17.07 18.26 -8.69
N LEU A 99 15.98 17.78 -9.29
CA LEU A 99 15.37 18.41 -10.44
C LEU A 99 14.76 19.78 -10.11
N GLU A 100 14.08 19.93 -8.97
CA GLU A 100 13.56 21.23 -8.51
C GLU A 100 14.71 22.24 -8.28
N ASN A 101 15.79 21.81 -7.60
CA ASN A 101 16.95 22.66 -7.37
C ASN A 101 17.68 23.02 -8.67
N LEU A 102 17.73 22.10 -9.65
CA LEU A 102 18.28 22.38 -10.97
C LEU A 102 17.41 23.39 -11.74
N HIS A 103 16.09 23.19 -11.74
CA HIS A 103 15.13 24.08 -12.38
C HIS A 103 15.26 25.52 -11.84
N ALA A 104 15.32 25.69 -10.52
CA ALA A 104 15.49 26.98 -9.87
C ALA A 104 16.84 27.68 -10.14
N ARG A 105 17.84 26.96 -10.67
CA ARG A 105 19.17 27.49 -11.01
C ARG A 105 19.37 27.76 -12.49
N MET A 106 18.59 27.10 -13.35
CA MET A 106 18.68 27.25 -14.82
C MET A 106 17.63 28.20 -15.40
N MET A 107 16.55 28.45 -14.65
CA MET A 107 15.61 29.54 -14.89
C MET A 107 16.10 30.80 -14.18
#